data_AF-A0A1J4W3B2-F1
#
_entry.id   AF-A0A1J4W3B2-F1
#
_cell.length_a   1.000
_cell.length_b   1.000
_cell.length_c   1.000
_cell.angle_alpha   90.00
_cell.angle_beta   90.00
_cell.angle_gamma   90.00
#
_symmetry.space_group_name_H-M   'P 1'
#
loop_
_entity.id
_entity.type
_entity.pdbx_description
1 polymer ?
#
loop_
_entity_poly.entity_id
_entity_poly.type
_entity_poly.pdbx_seq_one_letter_code
_entity_poly.pdbx_strand_id
1 'polypeptide(L)'
;MKIKPILFDVPFPIELFKENKINIIEKKQRGKLFKRNIYYCLYKNKKNNLLEQRWKIFFDLATKIRGYLAKEYEKKNILSISIFGSALHSINNDDYDFLVIVRGNVFDNVQTKIKLDKIEYSVGISLKGEKNFSEGVMDRRSHFNKEIQNKIINRTSISLPYRHLPLLGFDFKENKEIFLSNCYAQIYDLLINSYNAYYLRKSNNKISNQIRARKILSRIFEASKYASLVFPTKELENIQGKIISRRLGKKYNLREIKKLFIEFVNYYNKLLESN
;
A
#
# COMPACT_ATOMS: atom_id res chain seq x y z
N MET A 1 -6.40 26.15 3.24
CA MET A 1 -5.18 25.38 2.88
C MET A 1 -5.36 24.85 1.47
N LYS A 2 -4.50 25.23 0.52
CA LYS A 2 -4.56 24.78 -0.88
C LYS A 2 -3.54 23.66 -1.07
N ILE A 3 -3.98 22.48 -1.51
CA ILE A 3 -3.10 21.37 -1.90
C ILE A 3 -3.07 21.40 -3.43
N LYS A 4 -1.91 21.63 -4.04
CA LYS A 4 -1.78 21.70 -5.50
C LYS A 4 -2.12 20.33 -6.13
N PRO A 5 -3.05 20.27 -7.11
CA PRO A 5 -3.51 19.01 -7.70
C PRO A 5 -2.49 18.40 -8.64
N ILE A 6 -2.32 17.09 -8.54
CA ILE A 6 -1.51 16.29 -9.47
C ILE A 6 -2.27 15.01 -9.76
N LEU A 7 -2.50 14.74 -11.05
CA LEU A 7 -3.23 13.56 -11.51
C LEU A 7 -2.25 12.40 -11.77
N PHE A 8 -2.78 11.19 -11.70
CA PHE A 8 -2.05 10.01 -12.14
C PHE A 8 -1.91 10.01 -13.66
N ASP A 9 -0.74 9.66 -14.13
CA ASP A 9 -0.44 9.43 -15.54
C ASP A 9 0.13 8.02 -15.70
N VAL A 10 -0.69 7.10 -16.19
CA VAL A 10 -0.31 5.67 -16.32
C VAL A 10 -0.43 5.26 -17.79
N PRO A 11 0.70 4.98 -18.47
CA PRO A 11 0.68 4.64 -19.89
C PRO A 11 0.35 3.15 -20.07
N PHE A 12 -0.94 2.82 -20.15
CA PHE A 12 -1.36 1.45 -20.50
C PHE A 12 -1.13 1.16 -22.01
N PRO A 13 -0.82 -0.09 -22.39
CA PRO A 13 -0.62 -1.23 -21.50
C PRO A 13 0.73 -1.19 -20.77
N ILE A 14 0.76 -1.61 -19.51
CA ILE A 14 1.99 -1.77 -18.74
C ILE A 14 2.32 -3.25 -18.56
N GLU A 15 3.61 -3.57 -18.61
CA GLU A 15 4.06 -4.91 -18.27
C GLU A 15 4.10 -5.10 -16.75
N LEU A 16 3.45 -6.17 -16.28
CA LEU A 16 3.20 -6.39 -14.87
C LEU A 16 4.17 -7.34 -14.20
N PHE A 17 4.58 -8.40 -14.89
CA PHE A 17 5.25 -9.55 -14.26
C PHE A 17 6.63 -9.79 -14.84
N LYS A 18 7.53 -10.29 -13.99
CA LYS A 18 8.78 -10.90 -14.44
C LYS A 18 8.50 -12.33 -14.93
N GLU A 19 9.37 -12.83 -15.80
CA GLU A 19 9.29 -14.19 -16.32
C GLU A 19 9.43 -15.25 -15.22
N ASN A 20 10.30 -14.99 -14.23
CA ASN A 20 10.61 -15.95 -13.19
C ASN A 20 9.63 -15.88 -12.02
N LYS A 21 9.23 -17.05 -11.54
CA LYS A 21 8.49 -17.20 -10.29
C LYS A 21 9.37 -16.85 -9.10
N ILE A 22 8.71 -16.38 -8.04
CA ILE A 22 9.38 -16.11 -6.78
C ILE A 22 9.55 -17.37 -5.94
N ASN A 23 10.66 -17.39 -5.22
CA ASN A 23 11.00 -18.34 -4.17
C ASN A 23 11.37 -17.56 -2.90
N ILE A 24 10.35 -17.18 -2.12
CA ILE A 24 10.55 -16.42 -0.87
C ILE A 24 11.30 -17.20 0.22
N ILE A 25 11.40 -18.53 0.07
CA ILE A 25 12.18 -19.39 0.97
C ILE A 25 13.68 -19.11 0.77
N GLU A 26 14.10 -18.81 -0.46
CA GLU A 26 15.48 -18.44 -0.76
C GLU A 26 15.84 -17.08 -0.14
N LYS A 27 16.73 -17.11 0.86
CA LYS A 27 17.13 -15.92 1.65
C LYS A 27 17.61 -14.75 0.79
N LYS A 28 18.36 -15.02 -0.29
CA LYS A 28 18.90 -13.98 -1.18
C LYS A 28 17.78 -13.29 -1.97
N GLN A 29 16.83 -14.05 -2.53
CA GLN A 29 15.69 -13.47 -3.23
C GLN A 29 14.76 -12.71 -2.28
N ARG A 30 14.46 -13.29 -1.10
CA ARG A 30 13.67 -12.62 -0.04
C ARG A 30 14.29 -11.28 0.37
N GLY A 31 15.59 -11.27 0.65
CA GLY A 31 16.30 -10.05 1.03
C GLY A 31 16.24 -8.95 -0.04
N LYS A 32 16.26 -9.31 -1.33
CA LYS A 32 16.07 -8.36 -2.44
C LYS A 32 14.65 -7.79 -2.46
N LEU A 33 13.62 -8.64 -2.31
CA LEU A 33 12.22 -8.21 -2.26
C LEU A 33 11.95 -7.25 -1.10
N PHE A 34 12.49 -7.54 0.09
CA PHE A 34 12.34 -6.67 1.26
C PHE A 34 13.01 -5.31 1.05
N LYS A 35 14.22 -5.29 0.48
CA LYS A 35 14.97 -4.07 0.16
C LYS A 35 14.27 -3.15 -0.81
N ARG A 36 13.53 -3.72 -1.77
CA ARG A 36 12.79 -2.95 -2.79
C ARG A 36 11.54 -2.26 -2.23
N ASN A 37 10.98 -2.76 -1.13
CA ASN A 37 9.75 -2.22 -0.59
C ASN A 37 9.93 -0.79 -0.05
N ILE A 38 8.99 0.12 -0.32
CA ILE A 38 9.06 1.53 0.10
C ILE A 38 9.19 1.70 1.61
N TYR A 39 8.77 0.71 2.40
CA TYR A 39 8.88 0.76 3.85
C TYR A 39 10.27 0.34 4.35
N TYR A 40 11.15 -0.20 3.50
CA TYR A 40 12.51 -0.60 3.89
C TYR A 40 13.33 0.58 4.44
N CYS A 41 13.19 1.76 3.82
CA CYS A 41 13.97 2.95 4.18
C CYS A 41 13.72 3.42 5.62
N LEU A 42 12.59 3.04 6.22
CA LEU A 42 12.23 3.35 7.61
C LEU A 42 13.08 2.61 8.65
N TYR A 43 13.59 1.44 8.29
CA TYR A 43 14.15 0.50 9.24
C TYR A 43 15.68 0.47 9.19
N LYS A 44 16.28 0.90 8.07
CA LYS A 44 17.72 0.73 7.76
C LYS A 44 18.15 -0.74 8.02
N ASN A 45 19.42 -1.09 7.86
CA ASN A 45 19.87 -2.49 8.01
C ASN A 45 19.58 -3.09 9.42
N LYS A 46 19.43 -2.26 10.46
CA LYS A 46 19.24 -2.73 11.85
C LYS A 46 17.81 -3.18 12.22
N LYS A 47 16.76 -2.88 11.42
CA LYS A 47 15.36 -3.21 11.78
C LYS A 47 14.58 -4.07 10.77
N ASN A 48 15.23 -4.64 9.74
CA ASN A 48 14.55 -5.62 8.86
C ASN A 48 14.28 -6.97 9.51
N ASN A 49 14.69 -7.15 10.77
CA ASN A 49 14.34 -8.32 11.57
C ASN A 49 12.82 -8.53 11.63
N LEU A 50 12.00 -7.48 11.54
CA LEU A 50 10.54 -7.64 11.57
C LEU A 50 10.01 -8.44 10.37
N LEU A 51 10.43 -8.09 9.15
CA LEU A 51 10.01 -8.81 7.95
C LEU A 51 10.61 -10.22 7.94
N GLU A 52 11.86 -10.38 8.39
CA GLU A 52 12.50 -11.68 8.53
C GLU A 52 11.87 -12.56 9.64
N GLN A 53 11.25 -11.98 10.67
CA GLN A 53 10.51 -12.74 11.67
C GLN A 53 9.13 -13.17 11.17
N ARG A 54 8.54 -12.40 10.26
CA ARG A 54 7.14 -12.59 9.80
C ARG A 54 6.98 -13.30 8.47
N TRP A 55 8.04 -13.40 7.67
CA TRP A 55 7.91 -13.93 6.30
C TRP A 55 7.25 -15.31 6.24
N LYS A 56 7.48 -16.16 7.24
CA LYS A 56 6.88 -17.49 7.31
C LYS A 56 5.37 -17.41 7.49
N ILE A 57 4.89 -16.60 8.42
CA ILE A 57 3.45 -16.34 8.61
C ILE A 57 2.84 -15.79 7.33
N PHE A 58 3.51 -14.83 6.67
CA PHE A 58 3.01 -14.28 5.41
C PHE A 58 2.86 -15.38 4.33
N PHE A 59 3.88 -16.22 4.18
CA PHE A 59 3.90 -17.31 3.21
C PHE A 59 2.85 -18.39 3.50
N ASP A 60 2.71 -18.78 4.77
CA ASP A 60 1.73 -19.79 5.20
C ASP A 60 0.30 -19.28 4.99
N LEU A 61 0.02 -18.01 5.33
CA LEU A 61 -1.25 -17.36 5.02
C LEU A 61 -1.51 -17.32 3.51
N ALA A 62 -0.52 -16.91 2.69
CA ALA A 62 -0.67 -16.90 1.23
C ALA A 62 -1.00 -18.28 0.66
N THR A 63 -0.41 -19.34 1.22
CA THR A 63 -0.68 -20.73 0.82
C THR A 63 -2.12 -21.14 1.17
N LYS A 64 -2.60 -20.77 2.37
CA LYS A 64 -4.01 -20.99 2.75
C LYS A 64 -4.99 -20.18 1.91
N ILE A 65 -4.67 -18.92 1.58
CA ILE A 65 -5.47 -18.08 0.68
C ILE A 65 -5.60 -18.75 -0.69
N ARG A 66 -4.49 -19.28 -1.24
CA ARG A 66 -4.52 -20.01 -2.51
C ARG A 66 -5.49 -21.18 -2.46
N GLY A 67 -5.45 -21.97 -1.39
CA GLY A 67 -6.35 -23.10 -1.18
C GLY A 67 -7.82 -22.69 -1.00
N TYR A 68 -8.07 -21.60 -0.28
CA TYR A 68 -9.40 -21.01 -0.10
C TYR A 68 -10.00 -20.56 -1.44
N LEU A 69 -9.25 -19.76 -2.21
CA LEU A 69 -9.71 -19.27 -3.52
C LEU A 69 -9.92 -20.37 -4.54
N ALA A 70 -9.14 -21.46 -4.48
CA ALA A 70 -9.33 -22.61 -5.35
C ALA A 70 -10.68 -23.32 -5.15
N LYS A 71 -11.27 -23.21 -3.95
CA LYS A 71 -12.60 -23.77 -3.63
C LYS A 71 -13.72 -22.79 -4.00
N GLU A 72 -13.59 -21.53 -3.60
CA GLU A 72 -14.67 -20.55 -3.66
C GLU A 72 -14.85 -19.88 -5.04
N TYR A 73 -13.78 -19.74 -5.83
CA TYR A 73 -13.78 -18.87 -7.01
C TYR A 73 -13.65 -19.60 -8.36
N GLU A 74 -13.92 -20.91 -8.44
CA GLU A 74 -13.70 -21.76 -9.64
C GLU A 74 -12.28 -21.63 -10.20
N LYS A 75 -11.32 -22.47 -9.74
CA LYS A 75 -9.93 -22.60 -10.27
C LYS A 75 -9.39 -21.39 -11.08
N LYS A 76 -9.51 -20.15 -10.56
CA LYS A 76 -8.94 -18.99 -11.26
C LYS A 76 -7.45 -19.20 -11.32
N ASN A 77 -6.87 -18.96 -12.49
CA ASN A 77 -5.43 -19.08 -12.66
C ASN A 77 -4.75 -17.93 -11.89
N ILE A 78 -4.34 -18.21 -10.66
CA ILE A 78 -3.65 -17.27 -9.77
C ILE A 78 -2.21 -17.08 -10.29
N LEU A 79 -1.90 -15.84 -10.65
CA LEU A 79 -0.60 -15.44 -11.17
C LEU A 79 0.33 -14.96 -10.06
N SER A 80 -0.20 -14.26 -9.05
CA SER A 80 0.60 -13.78 -7.93
C SER A 80 -0.26 -13.61 -6.67
N ILE A 81 0.31 -13.94 -5.51
CA ILE A 81 -0.24 -13.60 -4.20
C ILE A 81 0.83 -12.80 -3.46
N SER A 82 0.48 -11.58 -3.07
CA SER A 82 1.39 -10.64 -2.42
C SER A 82 0.75 -10.03 -1.19
N ILE A 83 1.57 -9.75 -0.17
CA ILE A 83 1.13 -9.03 1.03
C ILE A 83 1.43 -7.55 0.89
N PHE A 84 0.55 -6.71 1.43
CA PHE A 84 0.72 -5.26 1.46
C PHE A 84 0.13 -4.64 2.75
N GLY A 85 0.19 -3.30 2.83
CA GLY A 85 -0.42 -2.56 3.92
C GLY A 85 0.38 -2.60 5.22
N SER A 86 -0.33 -2.53 6.35
CA SER A 86 0.28 -2.32 7.67
C SER A 86 1.16 -3.49 8.12
N ALA A 87 0.91 -4.70 7.65
CA ALA A 87 1.69 -5.89 8.00
C ALA A 87 3.19 -5.73 7.74
N LEU A 88 3.55 -4.87 6.76
CA LEU A 88 4.92 -4.62 6.34
C LEU A 88 5.70 -3.67 7.25
N HIS A 89 5.01 -2.87 8.09
CA HIS A 89 5.66 -1.81 8.86
C HIS A 89 5.03 -1.56 10.25
N SER A 90 3.96 -2.25 10.62
CA SER A 90 3.35 -2.10 11.94
C SER A 90 3.96 -3.11 12.91
N ILE A 91 4.38 -2.66 14.09
CA ILE A 91 4.93 -3.53 15.14
C ILE A 91 3.85 -4.48 15.69
N ASN A 92 2.62 -3.99 15.81
CA ASN A 92 1.44 -4.79 16.15
C ASN A 92 0.57 -4.92 14.92
N ASN A 93 0.30 -6.14 14.46
CA ASN A 93 -0.47 -6.36 13.25
C ASN A 93 -1.38 -7.57 13.42
N ASP A 94 -2.66 -7.28 13.56
CA ASP A 94 -3.71 -8.27 13.80
C ASP A 94 -4.47 -8.60 12.50
N ASP A 95 -4.32 -7.77 11.46
CA ASP A 95 -4.98 -7.87 10.16
C ASP A 95 -3.96 -7.98 9.03
N TYR A 96 -4.19 -8.87 8.06
CA TYR A 96 -3.28 -9.11 6.95
C TYR A 96 -3.99 -8.86 5.62
N ASP A 97 -3.50 -7.88 4.86
CA ASP A 97 -4.04 -7.55 3.55
C ASP A 97 -3.20 -8.17 2.43
N PHE A 98 -3.85 -8.93 1.55
CA PHE A 98 -3.24 -9.59 0.41
C PHE A 98 -3.83 -9.08 -0.89
N LEU A 99 -2.97 -8.85 -1.88
CA LEU A 99 -3.35 -8.66 -3.26
C LEU A 99 -3.14 -9.99 -4.00
N VAL A 100 -4.22 -10.51 -4.58
CA VAL A 100 -4.21 -11.70 -5.42
C VAL A 100 -4.50 -11.27 -6.85
N ILE A 101 -3.57 -11.56 -7.75
CA ILE A 101 -3.74 -11.31 -9.19
C ILE A 101 -4.08 -12.62 -9.89
N VAL A 102 -5.18 -12.63 -10.63
CA VAL A 102 -5.64 -13.77 -11.44
C VAL A 102 -5.63 -13.43 -12.92
N ARG A 103 -5.60 -14.44 -13.78
CA ARG A 103 -5.78 -14.27 -15.22
C ARG A 103 -7.14 -13.64 -15.54
N GLY A 104 -7.19 -12.70 -16.50
CA GLY A 104 -8.43 -12.07 -16.97
C GLY A 104 -8.77 -10.73 -16.30
N ASN A 105 -10.06 -10.37 -16.29
CA ASN A 105 -10.61 -9.13 -15.74
C ASN A 105 -11.52 -9.47 -14.55
N VAL A 106 -11.09 -9.13 -13.33
CA VAL A 106 -11.79 -9.44 -12.09
C VAL A 106 -11.55 -8.29 -11.12
N PHE A 107 -12.58 -7.73 -10.50
CA PHE A 107 -12.36 -6.71 -9.48
C PHE A 107 -13.24 -6.95 -8.25
N ASP A 108 -12.64 -7.54 -7.21
CA ASP A 108 -13.39 -7.94 -6.02
C ASP A 108 -12.56 -7.82 -4.74
N ASN A 109 -13.21 -7.73 -3.58
CA ASN A 109 -12.57 -7.71 -2.28
C ASN A 109 -13.29 -8.68 -1.34
N VAL A 110 -12.53 -9.54 -0.66
CA VAL A 110 -13.06 -10.53 0.29
C VAL A 110 -12.44 -10.27 1.65
N GLN A 111 -13.25 -10.38 2.70
CA GLN A 111 -12.75 -10.51 4.06
C GLN A 111 -13.05 -11.91 4.56
N THR A 112 -12.04 -12.55 5.13
CA THR A 112 -12.17 -13.90 5.66
C THR A 112 -11.28 -14.08 6.87
N LYS A 113 -11.40 -15.23 7.52
CA LYS A 113 -10.54 -15.63 8.62
C LYS A 113 -9.79 -16.90 8.25
N ILE A 114 -8.49 -16.89 8.47
CA ILE A 114 -7.62 -18.02 8.18
C ILE A 114 -6.99 -18.50 9.47
N LYS A 115 -7.17 -19.79 9.75
CA LYS A 115 -6.54 -20.47 10.87
C LYS A 115 -5.16 -20.98 10.46
N LEU A 116 -4.13 -20.54 11.17
CA LEU A 116 -2.80 -21.15 11.16
C LEU A 116 -2.53 -21.73 12.54
N ASP A 117 -2.28 -23.03 12.58
CA ASP A 117 -2.17 -23.80 13.82
C ASP A 117 -3.39 -23.60 14.74
N LYS A 118 -3.21 -22.87 15.86
CA LYS A 118 -4.25 -22.55 16.85
C LYS A 118 -4.66 -21.08 16.86
N ILE A 119 -4.10 -20.25 15.97
CA ILE A 119 -4.37 -18.81 15.91
C ILE A 119 -5.21 -18.50 14.67
N GLU A 120 -6.24 -17.70 14.87
CA GLU A 120 -7.10 -17.20 13.80
C GLU A 120 -6.65 -15.78 13.39
N TYR A 121 -6.44 -15.58 12.10
CA TYR A 121 -6.02 -14.31 11.53
C TYR A 121 -7.12 -13.72 10.66
N SER A 122 -7.38 -12.43 10.84
CA SER A 122 -8.22 -11.65 9.94
C SER A 122 -7.45 -11.36 8.65
N VAL A 123 -8.04 -11.73 7.52
CA VAL A 123 -7.40 -11.63 6.21
C VAL A 123 -8.29 -10.86 5.24
N GLY A 124 -7.78 -9.75 4.72
CA GLY A 124 -8.34 -9.03 3.59
C GLY A 124 -7.71 -9.52 2.29
N ILE A 125 -8.52 -9.88 1.30
CA ILE A 125 -8.08 -10.33 -0.03
C ILE A 125 -8.61 -9.35 -1.07
N SER A 126 -7.72 -8.54 -1.63
CA SER A 126 -7.99 -7.77 -2.84
C SER A 126 -7.77 -8.67 -4.05
N LEU A 127 -8.83 -9.15 -4.66
CA LEU A 127 -8.77 -10.01 -5.85
C LEU A 127 -8.89 -9.14 -7.10
N LYS A 128 -7.86 -9.19 -7.95
CA LYS A 128 -7.76 -8.35 -9.15
C LYS A 128 -7.35 -9.18 -10.36
N GLY A 129 -7.91 -8.88 -11.52
CA GLY A 129 -7.50 -9.47 -12.78
C GLY A 129 -6.23 -8.81 -13.29
N GLU A 130 -5.40 -9.57 -14.00
CA GLU A 130 -4.22 -9.03 -14.67
C GLU A 130 -4.60 -7.86 -15.60
N LYS A 131 -5.72 -7.98 -16.33
CA LYS A 131 -6.18 -6.97 -17.29
C LYS A 131 -6.54 -5.66 -16.62
N ASN A 132 -6.95 -5.71 -15.35
CA ASN A 132 -7.20 -4.49 -14.58
C ASN A 132 -5.94 -3.66 -14.47
N PHE A 133 -4.79 -4.29 -14.26
CA PHE A 133 -3.54 -3.58 -14.04
C PHE A 133 -2.66 -3.48 -15.30
N SER A 134 -2.75 -4.41 -16.24
CA SER A 134 -1.94 -4.37 -17.47
C SER A 134 -2.56 -3.48 -18.52
N GLU A 135 -3.89 -3.47 -18.63
CA GLU A 135 -4.62 -2.76 -19.69
C GLU A 135 -5.48 -1.60 -19.14
N GLY A 136 -5.54 -1.43 -17.82
CA GLY A 136 -6.41 -0.41 -17.20
C GLY A 136 -7.91 -0.74 -17.28
N VAL A 137 -8.27 -1.98 -17.62
CA VAL A 137 -9.66 -2.37 -17.89
C VAL A 137 -10.45 -2.47 -16.59
N MET A 138 -11.65 -1.89 -16.55
CA MET A 138 -12.56 -2.02 -15.41
C MET A 138 -13.42 -3.28 -15.52
N ASP A 139 -13.73 -3.90 -14.39
CA ASP A 139 -14.68 -5.01 -14.31
C ASP A 139 -16.10 -4.44 -14.16
N ARG A 140 -16.93 -4.60 -15.20
CA ARG A 140 -18.33 -4.13 -15.20
C ARG A 140 -19.23 -4.93 -14.27
N ARG A 141 -18.81 -6.13 -13.85
CA ARG A 141 -19.57 -7.00 -12.95
C ARG A 141 -19.24 -6.75 -11.47
N SER A 142 -18.20 -5.95 -11.22
CA SER A 142 -17.80 -5.57 -9.86
C SER A 142 -18.87 -4.72 -9.18
N HIS A 143 -19.03 -4.91 -7.87
CA HIS A 143 -19.85 -4.04 -7.03
C HIS A 143 -19.22 -2.65 -6.81
N PHE A 144 -17.95 -2.47 -7.15
CA PHE A 144 -17.30 -1.16 -7.13
C PHE A 144 -17.65 -0.36 -8.38
N ASN A 145 -17.99 0.92 -8.21
CA ASN A 145 -18.20 1.79 -9.35
C ASN A 145 -16.90 2.04 -10.15
N LYS A 146 -17.06 2.46 -11.41
CA LYS A 146 -15.96 2.70 -12.36
C LYS A 146 -14.90 3.67 -11.82
N GLU A 147 -15.33 4.74 -11.16
CA GLU A 147 -14.41 5.77 -10.65
C GLU A 147 -13.49 5.22 -9.54
N ILE A 148 -14.04 4.42 -8.63
CA ILE A 148 -13.29 3.74 -7.56
C ILE A 148 -12.32 2.72 -8.17
N GLN A 149 -12.79 1.92 -9.13
CA GLN A 149 -11.94 0.95 -9.81
C GLN A 149 -10.76 1.63 -10.49
N ASN A 150 -11.01 2.68 -11.30
CA ASN A 150 -9.97 3.43 -12.00
C ASN A 150 -8.92 4.00 -11.04
N LYS A 151 -9.36 4.61 -9.93
CA LYS A 151 -8.47 5.12 -8.89
C LYS A 151 -7.59 4.01 -8.31
N ILE A 152 -8.15 2.85 -7.98
CA ILE A 152 -7.40 1.73 -7.41
C ILE A 152 -6.44 1.12 -8.43
N ILE A 153 -6.87 0.98 -9.68
CA ILE A 153 -6.06 0.46 -10.79
C ILE A 153 -4.84 1.35 -11.01
N ASN A 154 -5.03 2.65 -11.20
CA ASN A 154 -3.93 3.57 -11.51
C ASN A 154 -2.95 3.68 -10.33
N ARG A 155 -3.45 3.72 -9.09
CA ARG A 155 -2.60 3.77 -7.90
C ARG A 155 -1.79 2.49 -7.70
N THR A 156 -2.41 1.33 -7.93
CA THR A 156 -1.82 0.03 -7.61
C THR A 156 -0.84 -0.40 -8.68
N SER A 157 -1.24 -0.34 -9.96
CA SER A 157 -0.47 -0.81 -11.13
C SER A 157 0.99 -0.34 -11.12
N ILE A 158 1.22 0.96 -10.95
CA ILE A 158 2.55 1.58 -10.92
C ILE A 158 3.36 1.26 -9.66
N SER A 159 2.68 0.92 -8.55
CA SER A 159 3.28 0.79 -7.23
C SER A 159 3.42 -0.67 -6.77
N LEU A 160 2.97 -1.63 -7.58
CA LEU A 160 3.09 -3.07 -7.35
C LEU A 160 4.48 -3.48 -6.82
N PRO A 161 5.59 -3.26 -7.55
CA PRO A 161 6.92 -3.72 -7.13
C PRO A 161 7.42 -3.06 -5.84
N TYR A 162 6.97 -1.84 -5.54
CA TYR A 162 7.48 -1.05 -4.43
C TYR A 162 6.63 -1.17 -3.16
N ARG A 163 5.33 -1.47 -3.27
CA ARG A 163 4.43 -1.55 -2.11
C ARG A 163 4.12 -2.96 -1.66
N HIS A 164 4.21 -3.92 -2.56
CA HIS A 164 3.76 -5.29 -2.32
C HIS A 164 4.97 -6.20 -2.18
N LEU A 165 4.85 -7.19 -1.32
CA LEU A 165 5.81 -8.29 -1.22
C LEU A 165 5.15 -9.53 -1.82
N PRO A 166 5.52 -9.95 -3.04
CA PRO A 166 5.03 -11.21 -3.58
C PRO A 166 5.54 -12.38 -2.74
N LEU A 167 4.66 -13.34 -2.49
CA LEU A 167 4.89 -14.52 -1.64
C LEU A 167 4.71 -15.84 -2.41
N LEU A 168 3.79 -15.86 -3.38
CA LEU A 168 3.58 -16.96 -4.32
C LEU A 168 3.41 -16.43 -5.75
N GLY A 169 3.81 -17.23 -6.75
CA GLY A 169 3.60 -16.91 -8.16
C GLY A 169 4.73 -16.07 -8.78
N PHE A 170 4.38 -15.08 -9.59
CA PHE A 170 5.34 -14.20 -10.27
C PHE A 170 5.67 -12.94 -9.45
N ASP A 171 6.90 -12.44 -9.59
CA ASP A 171 7.31 -11.09 -9.13
C ASP A 171 6.79 -10.03 -10.10
N PHE A 172 6.73 -8.79 -9.64
CA PHE A 172 6.33 -7.65 -10.46
C PHE A 172 7.50 -7.07 -11.25
N LYS A 173 7.24 -6.67 -12.49
CA LYS A 173 8.19 -5.87 -13.27
C LYS A 173 8.29 -4.47 -12.68
N GLU A 174 9.52 -3.97 -12.62
CA GLU A 174 9.82 -2.64 -12.10
C GLU A 174 9.67 -1.60 -13.20
N ASN A 175 8.69 -0.70 -13.03
CA ASN A 175 8.44 0.42 -13.93
C ASN A 175 8.90 1.71 -13.25
N LYS A 176 10.21 1.82 -12.97
CA LYS A 176 10.77 2.85 -12.07
C LYS A 176 10.43 4.27 -12.52
N GLU A 177 10.57 4.57 -13.80
CA GLU A 177 10.32 5.91 -14.35
C GLU A 177 8.86 6.33 -14.16
N ILE A 178 7.92 5.47 -14.57
CA ILE A 178 6.47 5.67 -14.38
C ILE A 178 6.13 5.80 -12.89
N PHE A 179 6.73 4.97 -12.04
CA PHE A 179 6.52 5.05 -10.60
C PHE A 179 6.98 6.39 -10.00
N LEU A 180 8.17 6.86 -10.38
CA LEU A 180 8.71 8.12 -9.89
C LEU A 180 7.92 9.33 -10.39
N SER A 181 7.52 9.35 -11.68
CA SER A 181 6.69 10.43 -12.23
C SER A 181 5.34 10.56 -11.51
N ASN A 182 4.81 9.45 -11.01
CA ASN A 182 3.53 9.40 -10.29
C ASN A 182 3.65 9.52 -8.77
N CYS A 183 4.85 9.60 -8.20
CA CYS A 183 5.01 9.75 -6.75
C CYS A 183 4.31 11.03 -6.25
N TYR A 184 4.35 12.10 -7.02
CA TYR A 184 3.64 13.34 -6.72
C TYR A 184 2.12 13.17 -6.70
N ALA A 185 1.56 12.44 -7.67
CA ALA A 185 0.13 12.10 -7.71
C ALA A 185 -0.27 11.25 -6.49
N GLN A 186 0.57 10.31 -6.06
CA GLN A 186 0.35 9.52 -4.84
C GLN A 186 0.35 10.40 -3.58
N ILE A 187 1.30 11.33 -3.46
CA ILE A 187 1.35 12.27 -2.34
C ILE A 187 0.08 13.12 -2.32
N TYR A 188 -0.26 13.73 -3.45
CA TYR A 188 -1.48 14.53 -3.59
C TYR A 188 -2.72 13.77 -3.14
N ASP A 189 -2.91 12.55 -3.65
CA ASP A 189 -4.05 11.71 -3.34
C ASP A 189 -4.15 11.40 -1.83
N LEU A 190 -3.03 11.05 -1.21
CA LEU A 190 -2.97 10.80 0.24
C LEU A 190 -3.28 12.06 1.05
N LEU A 191 -2.84 13.23 0.61
CA LEU A 191 -3.12 14.50 1.28
C LEU A 191 -4.57 14.94 1.13
N ILE A 192 -5.19 14.76 -0.04
CA ILE A 192 -6.62 15.03 -0.25
C ILE A 192 -7.48 14.06 0.56
N ASN A 193 -7.14 12.77 0.58
CA ASN A 193 -7.81 11.79 1.44
C ASN A 193 -7.70 12.17 2.93
N SER A 194 -6.54 12.69 3.35
CA SER A 194 -6.32 13.22 4.70
C SER A 194 -7.15 14.47 4.97
N TYR A 195 -7.20 15.39 4.01
CA TYR A 195 -7.98 16.63 4.08
C TYR A 195 -9.47 16.33 4.24
N ASN A 196 -10.00 15.38 3.46
CA ASN A 196 -11.38 14.95 3.56
C ASN A 196 -11.68 14.38 4.96
N ALA A 197 -10.79 13.54 5.51
CA ALA A 197 -10.89 13.05 6.89
C ALA A 197 -10.74 14.16 7.95
N TYR A 198 -9.99 15.23 7.65
CA TYR A 198 -9.72 16.38 8.51
C TYR A 198 -10.89 17.36 8.57
N TYR A 199 -11.49 17.71 7.42
CA TYR A 199 -12.37 18.87 7.27
C TYR A 199 -13.81 18.54 6.85
N LEU A 200 -14.05 17.48 6.07
CA LEU A 200 -15.41 17.13 5.66
C LEU A 200 -16.10 16.34 6.77
N ARG A 201 -16.69 17.07 7.74
CA ARG A 201 -17.67 16.53 8.71
C ARG A 201 -18.87 15.87 8.02
N LYS A 202 -19.15 16.25 6.76
CA LYS A 202 -20.45 16.13 6.09
C LYS A 202 -20.94 14.70 5.76
N SER A 203 -20.18 13.64 6.01
CA SER A 203 -20.67 12.27 5.75
C SER A 203 -20.62 11.32 6.93
N ASN A 204 -20.06 11.67 8.10
CA ASN A 204 -20.07 10.77 9.27
C ASN A 204 -19.73 11.49 10.59
N ASN A 205 -20.74 12.05 11.26
CA ASN A 205 -20.62 12.61 12.62
C ASN A 205 -20.23 11.57 13.70
N LYS A 206 -20.10 10.28 13.36
CA LYS A 206 -19.85 9.17 14.29
C LYS A 206 -18.37 8.77 14.49
N ILE A 207 -17.40 9.41 13.81
CA ILE A 207 -15.99 8.99 13.91
C ILE A 207 -15.26 9.74 15.04
N SER A 208 -14.74 8.99 16.01
CA SER A 208 -13.99 9.55 17.15
C SER A 208 -12.70 10.29 16.73
N ASN A 209 -12.29 11.28 17.52
CA ASN A 209 -11.05 12.04 17.27
C ASN A 209 -9.81 11.14 17.19
N GLN A 210 -9.78 10.04 17.95
CA GLN A 210 -8.70 9.05 17.90
C GLN A 210 -8.61 8.39 16.52
N ILE A 211 -9.73 7.90 16.00
CA ILE A 211 -9.77 7.25 14.68
C ILE A 211 -9.37 8.24 13.59
N ARG A 212 -9.84 9.48 13.67
CA ARG A 212 -9.48 10.55 12.72
C ARG A 212 -8.00 10.85 12.75
N ALA A 213 -7.43 11.04 13.94
CA ALA A 213 -6.01 11.30 14.10
C ALA A 213 -5.15 10.13 13.56
N ARG A 214 -5.54 8.88 13.84
CA ARG A 214 -4.89 7.69 13.29
C ARG A 214 -4.94 7.65 11.76
N LYS A 215 -6.10 7.96 11.15
CA LYS A 215 -6.27 8.01 9.69
C LYS A 215 -5.36 9.06 9.05
N ILE A 216 -5.37 10.30 9.56
CA ILE A 216 -4.52 11.38 9.04
C ILE A 216 -3.05 10.98 9.16
N LEU A 217 -2.64 10.52 10.34
CA LEU A 217 -1.25 10.15 10.60
C LEU A 217 -0.76 9.02 9.68
N SER A 218 -1.60 8.00 9.42
CA SER A 218 -1.26 6.92 8.50
C SER A 218 -1.03 7.42 7.07
N ARG A 219 -1.86 8.37 6.62
CA ARG A 219 -1.81 8.90 5.25
C ARG A 219 -0.62 9.82 5.04
N ILE A 220 -0.35 10.75 5.98
CA ILE A 220 0.85 11.61 5.89
C ILE A 220 2.14 10.79 6.04
N PHE A 221 2.11 9.72 6.83
CA PHE A 221 3.22 8.80 6.91
C PHE A 221 3.52 8.14 5.56
N GLU A 222 2.49 7.60 4.91
CA GLU A 222 2.64 6.99 3.59
C GLU A 222 3.08 8.03 2.55
N ALA A 223 2.50 9.23 2.55
CA ALA A 223 2.86 10.32 1.65
C ALA A 223 4.33 10.72 1.83
N SER A 224 4.81 10.77 3.08
CA SER A 224 6.22 11.07 3.37
C SER A 224 7.19 10.04 2.80
N LYS A 225 6.75 8.78 2.59
CA LYS A 225 7.58 7.75 1.96
C LYS A 225 7.76 8.02 0.48
N TYR A 226 6.68 8.33 -0.24
CA TYR A 226 6.76 8.73 -1.65
C TYR A 226 7.62 9.99 -1.82
N ALA A 227 7.44 10.99 -0.96
CA ALA A 227 8.26 12.21 -1.00
C ALA A 227 9.76 11.89 -0.82
N SER A 228 10.10 10.91 0.02
CA SER A 228 11.48 10.50 0.25
C SER A 228 12.14 9.84 -0.95
N LEU A 229 11.36 9.30 -1.88
CA LEU A 229 11.87 8.61 -3.07
C LEU A 229 12.20 9.60 -4.18
N VAL A 230 11.51 10.75 -4.24
CA VAL A 230 11.71 11.77 -5.27
C VAL A 230 12.48 13.00 -4.77
N PHE A 231 12.47 13.29 -3.46
CA PHE A 231 13.13 14.48 -2.92
C PHE A 231 13.60 14.28 -1.46
N PRO A 232 14.64 13.47 -1.22
CA PRO A 232 15.17 13.23 0.11
C PRO A 232 15.91 14.46 0.64
N THR A 233 15.33 15.14 1.64
CA THR A 233 15.92 16.34 2.27
C THR A 233 15.97 16.19 3.79
N LYS A 234 16.88 16.90 4.46
CA LYS A 234 16.93 16.95 5.94
C LYS A 234 15.62 17.46 6.55
N GLU A 235 14.96 18.41 5.88
CA GLU A 235 13.63 18.91 6.28
C GLU A 235 12.60 17.78 6.32
N LEU A 236 12.54 16.96 5.25
CA LEU A 236 11.66 15.78 5.21
C LEU A 236 12.01 14.74 6.27
N GLU A 237 13.30 14.47 6.49
CA GLU A 237 13.75 13.53 7.53
C GLU A 237 13.26 13.96 8.93
N ASN A 238 13.33 15.26 9.22
CA ASN A 238 12.82 15.82 10.48
C ASN A 238 11.30 15.65 10.59
N ILE A 239 10.54 15.94 9.53
CA ILE A 239 9.08 15.73 9.51
C ILE A 239 8.75 14.24 9.71
N GLN A 240 9.46 13.35 9.03
CA GLN A 240 9.30 11.90 9.18
C GLN A 240 9.58 11.43 10.61
N GLY A 241 10.62 11.96 11.26
CA GLY A 241 10.93 11.68 12.66
C GLY A 241 9.77 12.03 13.60
N LYS A 242 9.15 13.21 13.41
CA LYS A 242 7.94 13.61 14.14
C LYS A 242 6.78 12.66 13.89
N ILE A 243 6.51 12.30 12.62
CA ILE A 243 5.45 11.36 12.25
C ILE A 243 5.64 10.00 12.94
N ILE A 244 6.85 9.44 12.89
CA ILE A 244 7.18 8.13 13.49
C ILE A 244 7.00 8.18 15.00
N SER A 245 7.53 9.21 15.66
CA SER A 245 7.38 9.40 17.11
C SER A 245 5.90 9.41 17.52
N ARG A 246 5.04 10.11 16.77
CA ARG A 246 3.59 10.12 17.04
C ARG A 246 2.91 8.78 16.79
N ARG A 247 3.38 7.98 15.83
CA ARG A 247 2.84 6.64 15.56
C ARG A 247 3.16 5.63 16.65
N LEU A 248 4.30 5.78 17.32
CA LEU A 248 4.71 4.93 18.43
C LEU A 248 4.02 5.29 19.76
N GLY A 249 3.37 6.46 19.82
CA GLY A 249 2.63 6.90 21.00
C GLY A 249 1.33 6.09 21.24
N LYS A 250 0.94 5.96 22.52
CA LYS A 250 -0.26 5.20 22.93
C LYS A 250 -1.58 5.95 22.69
N LYS A 251 -1.57 7.28 22.55
CA LYS A 251 -2.76 8.12 22.34
C LYS A 251 -2.50 9.14 21.23
N TYR A 252 -3.44 9.27 20.30
CA TYR A 252 -3.36 10.25 19.22
C TYR A 252 -4.07 11.54 19.63
N ASN A 253 -3.32 12.64 19.77
CA ASN A 253 -3.92 13.96 19.93
C ASN A 253 -4.23 14.56 18.55
N LEU A 254 -5.50 14.73 18.23
CA LEU A 254 -5.92 15.22 16.92
C LEU A 254 -5.31 16.60 16.61
N ARG A 255 -5.24 17.53 17.57
CA ARG A 255 -4.69 18.89 17.34
C ARG A 255 -3.23 18.83 16.90
N GLU A 256 -2.44 17.95 17.51
CA GLU A 256 -1.02 17.78 17.17
C GLU A 256 -0.85 17.12 15.80
N ILE A 257 -1.62 16.07 15.49
CA ILE A 257 -1.58 15.42 14.17
C ILE A 257 -1.99 16.40 13.07
N LYS A 258 -2.97 17.28 13.36
CA LYS A 258 -3.40 18.33 12.44
C LYS A 258 -2.28 19.34 12.14
N LYS A 259 -1.51 19.76 13.14
CA LYS A 259 -0.33 20.62 12.93
C LYS A 259 0.71 19.94 12.03
N LEU A 260 0.98 18.65 12.28
CA LEU A 260 1.93 17.88 11.49
C LEU A 260 1.48 17.67 10.03
N PHE A 261 0.17 17.51 9.81
CA PHE A 261 -0.41 17.51 8.47
C PHE A 261 -0.19 18.83 7.74
N ILE A 262 -0.43 19.97 8.39
CA ILE A 262 -0.20 21.30 7.80
C ILE A 262 1.30 21.48 7.47
N GLU A 263 2.19 21.10 8.39
CA GLU A 263 3.64 21.13 8.18
C GLU A 263 4.02 20.34 6.92
N PHE A 264 3.51 19.12 6.76
CA PHE A 264 3.80 18.29 5.58
C PHE A 264 3.17 18.84 4.29
N VAL A 265 1.98 19.45 4.34
CA VAL A 265 1.37 20.10 3.17
C VAL A 265 2.21 21.29 2.70
N ASN A 266 2.73 22.09 3.62
CA ASN A 266 3.63 23.20 3.29
C ASN A 266 4.91 22.70 2.62
N TYR A 267 5.51 21.62 3.15
CA TYR A 267 6.65 20.96 2.54
C TYR A 267 6.33 20.47 1.11
N TYR A 268 5.19 19.81 0.91
CA TYR A 268 4.75 19.35 -0.42
C TYR A 268 4.55 20.50 -1.41
N ASN A 269 3.96 21.62 -1.00
CA ASN A 269 3.76 22.75 -1.90
C ASN A 269 5.08 23.41 -2.32
N LYS A 270 6.05 23.51 -1.40
CA LYS A 270 7.42 24.00 -1.68
C LYS A 270 8.16 23.06 -2.64
N LEU A 271 8.02 21.75 -2.43
CA LEU A 271 8.58 20.72 -3.31
C LEU A 271 8.11 20.88 -4.77
N LEU A 272 6.86 21.27 -5.00
CA LEU A 272 6.30 21.54 -6.32
C LEU A 272 6.69 22.90 -6.92
N GLU A 273 7.34 23.77 -6.17
CA GLU A 273 7.85 25.06 -6.68
C GLU A 273 9.32 24.95 -7.10
N SER A 274 10.01 23.92 -6.59
CA SER A 274 11.40 23.61 -6.91
C SER A 274 11.57 22.66 -8.12
N ASN A 275 10.48 22.18 -8.71
CA ASN A 275 10.45 21.33 -9.92
C ASN A 275 9.53 21.97 -10.96
#